data_AF-A0A316XB21-F1
#
_entry.id   AF-A0A316XB21-F1
#
_cell.length_a   1.000
_cell.length_b   1.000
_cell.length_c   1.000
_cell.angle_alpha   90.00
_cell.angle_beta   90.00
_cell.angle_gamma   90.00
#
_symmetry.space_group_name_H-M   'P 1'
#
loop_
_entity.id
_entity.type
_entity.pdbx_description
1 polymer ?
#
loop_
_entity_poly.entity_id
_entity_poly.type
_entity_poly.pdbx_seq_one_letter_code
_entity_poly.pdbx_strand_id
1 'polypeptide(L)'
;METNITHEDTVTRVMEALESIRPFLNKDGGDIELIDVKDNQVFVKLLGNCSGCSLNFSTLKLGVENTIKQHAPEIEKVVNVE
;
A
#
# COMPACT_ATOMS: atom_id res chain seq x y z
N MET A 1 8.04 25.20 -16.48
CA MET A 1 8.34 23.97 -15.73
C MET A 1 7.23 23.01 -16.07
N GLU A 2 7.45 22.22 -17.11
CA GLU A 2 6.54 21.12 -17.49
C GLU A 2 6.95 19.94 -16.62
N THR A 3 6.29 19.79 -15.48
CA THR A 3 6.39 18.55 -14.71
C THR A 3 5.74 17.47 -15.55
N ASN A 4 6.53 16.45 -15.92
CA ASN A 4 6.04 15.20 -16.48
C ASN A 4 5.23 14.48 -15.40
N ILE A 5 4.00 14.93 -15.20
CA ILE A 5 2.99 14.33 -14.31
C ILE A 5 2.59 13.01 -14.96
N THR A 6 3.24 11.88 -14.66
CA THR A 6 2.74 10.58 -15.16
C THR A 6 3.21 9.33 -14.43
N HIS A 7 4.12 9.42 -13.45
CA HIS A 7 4.49 8.24 -12.66
C HIS A 7 4.93 8.58 -11.23
N GLU A 8 5.72 9.63 -11.07
CA GLU A 8 6.17 10.09 -9.74
C GLU A 8 4.99 10.53 -8.86
N ASP A 9 3.95 11.14 -9.43
CA ASP A 9 2.78 11.58 -8.65
C ASP A 9 1.99 10.41 -8.06
N THR A 10 1.74 9.34 -8.83
CA THR A 10 1.02 8.16 -8.31
C THR A 10 1.82 7.46 -7.23
N VAL A 11 3.13 7.27 -7.44
CA VAL A 11 4.02 6.68 -6.44
C VAL A 11 4.05 7.52 -5.16
N THR A 12 4.10 8.84 -5.29
CA THR A 12 4.05 9.77 -4.14
C THR A 12 2.74 9.63 -3.38
N ARG A 13 1.58 9.64 -4.07
CA ARG A 13 0.26 9.49 -3.45
C ARG A 13 0.09 8.12 -2.77
N VAL A 14 0.64 7.06 -3.36
CA VAL A 14 0.67 5.72 -2.75
C VAL A 14 1.57 5.73 -1.51
N MET A 15 2.74 6.37 -1.54
CA MET A 15 3.59 6.50 -0.35
C MET A 15 2.90 7.26 0.78
N GLU A 16 2.26 8.40 0.50
CA GLU A 16 1.47 9.16 1.49
C GLU A 16 0.35 8.31 2.10
N ALA A 17 -0.37 7.56 1.25
CA ALA A 17 -1.37 6.61 1.70
C ALA A 17 -0.77 5.59 2.66
N LEU A 18 0.37 4.97 2.30
CA LEU A 18 1.05 3.97 3.13
C LEU A 18 1.55 4.56 4.45
N GLU A 19 2.13 5.76 4.45
CA GLU A 19 2.55 6.46 5.67
C GLU A 19 1.40 6.69 6.65
N SER A 20 0.20 6.99 6.15
CA SER A 20 -0.98 7.18 7.00
C SER A 20 -1.43 5.91 7.73
N ILE A 21 -1.20 4.72 7.14
CA ILE A 21 -1.55 3.41 7.74
C ILE A 21 -0.38 2.76 8.49
N ARG A 22 0.89 3.08 8.19
CA ARG A 22 2.06 2.60 8.96
C ARG A 22 1.87 2.63 10.49
N PRO A 23 1.37 3.71 11.15
CA PRO A 23 1.18 3.72 12.59
C PRO A 23 0.12 2.71 13.07
N PHE A 24 -0.92 2.44 12.27
CA PHE A 24 -1.91 1.40 12.57
C PHE A 24 -1.30 0.01 12.45
N LEU A 25 -0.55 -0.26 11.37
CA LEU A 25 0.16 -1.52 11.19
C LEU A 25 1.15 -1.79 12.31
N ASN A 26 1.93 -0.78 12.71
CA ASN A 26 2.91 -0.88 13.79
C ASN A 26 2.25 -1.18 15.13
N LYS A 27 1.04 -0.65 15.37
CA LYS A 27 0.25 -0.94 16.57
C LYS A 27 -0.15 -2.41 16.66
N ASP A 28 -0.39 -3.05 15.52
CA ASP A 28 -0.68 -4.48 15.39
C ASP A 28 0.60 -5.34 15.26
N GLY A 29 1.80 -4.75 15.37
CA GLY A 29 3.08 -5.46 15.25
C GLY A 29 3.46 -5.85 13.82
N GLY A 30 2.93 -5.13 12.83
CA GLY A 30 3.28 -5.25 11.41
C GLY A 30 3.87 -3.96 10.85
N ASP A 31 4.37 -4.03 9.63
CA ASP A 31 4.77 -2.87 8.83
C ASP A 31 4.48 -3.12 7.35
N ILE A 32 4.60 -2.10 6.51
CA ILE A 32 4.37 -2.19 5.08
C ILE A 32 5.45 -1.44 4.32
N GLU A 33 5.93 -2.06 3.24
CA GLU A 33 6.93 -1.50 2.35
C GLU A 33 6.40 -1.47 0.92
N LEU A 34 6.56 -0.32 0.25
CA LEU A 34 6.24 -0.20 -1.16
C LEU A 34 7.37 -0.84 -1.97
N ILE A 35 7.05 -1.82 -2.81
CA ILE A 35 8.02 -2.49 -3.66
C ILE A 35 8.00 -1.89 -5.06
N ASP A 36 6.81 -1.77 -5.65
CA ASP A 36 6.66 -1.24 -7.00
C ASP A 36 5.22 -0.75 -7.25
N VAL A 37 5.04 0.12 -8.25
CA VAL A 37 3.72 0.51 -8.77
C VAL A 37 3.74 0.32 -10.27
N LYS A 38 2.98 -0.65 -10.77
CA LYS A 38 2.97 -1.01 -12.19
C LYS A 38 1.59 -1.44 -12.65
N ASP A 39 1.18 -1.02 -13.85
CA ASP A 39 -0.08 -1.42 -14.48
C ASP A 39 -1.29 -1.18 -13.57
N ASN A 40 -1.36 -0.03 -12.89
CA ASN A 40 -2.39 0.31 -11.90
C ASN A 40 -2.47 -0.66 -10.71
N GLN A 41 -1.40 -1.40 -10.45
CA GLN A 41 -1.26 -2.30 -9.31
C GLN A 41 -0.12 -1.84 -8.42
N VAL A 42 -0.38 -1.86 -7.11
CA VAL A 42 0.65 -1.55 -6.10
C VAL A 42 1.16 -2.87 -5.53
N PHE A 43 2.47 -3.08 -5.66
CA PHE A 43 3.19 -4.19 -5.08
C PHE A 43 3.75 -3.76 -3.73
N VAL A 44 3.31 -4.41 -2.67
CA VAL A 44 3.74 -4.11 -1.30
C VAL A 44 4.29 -5.35 -0.63
N LYS A 45 5.25 -5.17 0.26
CA LYS A 45 5.72 -6.22 1.15
C LYS A 45 5.23 -5.90 2.56
N LEU A 46 4.36 -6.76 3.07
CA LEU A 46 3.92 -6.70 4.46
C LEU A 46 4.98 -7.35 5.34
N LEU A 47 5.42 -6.62 6.35
CA LEU A 47 6.43 -7.03 7.31
C LEU A 47 5.78 -7.32 8.68
N GLY A 48 6.42 -8.16 9.48
CA GLY A 48 6.02 -8.44 10.87
C GLY A 48 5.05 -9.60 11.06
N ASN A 49 4.35 -9.59 12.20
CA ASN A 49 3.66 -10.77 12.75
C ASN A 49 2.38 -11.16 11.99
N CYS A 50 1.89 -10.30 11.10
CA CYS A 50 0.72 -10.59 10.26
C CYS A 50 0.98 -11.59 9.12
N SER A 51 2.24 -11.87 8.80
CA SER A 51 2.61 -12.89 7.78
C SER A 51 2.17 -14.31 8.16
N GLY A 52 1.97 -14.60 9.46
CA GLY A 52 1.59 -15.94 9.95
C GLY A 52 0.13 -16.10 10.39
N CYS A 53 -0.67 -15.03 10.46
CA CYS A 53 -2.02 -15.08 11.02
C CYS A 53 -3.06 -15.13 9.89
N SER A 54 -3.35 -16.34 9.40
CA SER A 54 -4.25 -16.63 8.27
C SER A 54 -5.68 -16.07 8.39
N LEU A 55 -6.07 -15.56 9.56
CA LEU A 55 -7.41 -15.07 9.85
C LEU A 55 -7.60 -13.55 9.61
N ASN A 56 -6.53 -12.74 9.60
CA ASN A 56 -6.66 -11.27 9.57
C ASN A 56 -6.07 -10.59 8.33
N PHE A 57 -5.41 -11.33 7.44
CA PHE A 57 -4.78 -10.77 6.24
C PHE A 57 -5.80 -10.09 5.31
N SER A 58 -6.98 -10.69 5.12
CA SER A 58 -8.00 -10.18 4.22
C SER A 58 -8.54 -8.81 4.63
N THR A 59 -8.73 -8.56 5.93
CA THR A 59 -9.27 -7.29 6.45
C THR A 59 -8.23 -6.18 6.39
N LEU A 60 -6.98 -6.48 6.76
CA LEU A 60 -5.87 -5.54 6.71
C LEU A 60 -5.55 -5.13 5.28
N LYS A 61 -5.50 -6.11 4.36
CA LYS A 61 -5.34 -5.84 2.93
C LYS A 61 -6.44 -4.91 2.41
N LEU A 62 -7.69 -5.15 2.81
CA LEU A 62 -8.82 -4.30 2.39
C LEU A 62 -8.67 -2.86 2.90
N GLY A 63 -8.19 -2.68 4.13
CA GLY A 63 -7.89 -1.37 4.71
C GLY A 63 -6.80 -0.63 3.95
N VAL A 64 -5.67 -1.31 3.67
CA VAL A 64 -4.56 -0.77 2.86
C VAL A 64 -5.04 -0.38 1.47
N GLU A 65 -5.77 -1.27 0.80
CA GLU A 65 -6.27 -1.06 -0.56
C GLU A 65 -7.25 0.12 -0.63
N ASN A 66 -8.16 0.24 0.34
CA ASN A 66 -9.07 1.38 0.43
C ASN A 66 -8.30 2.69 0.62
N THR A 67 -7.35 2.75 1.56
CA THR A 67 -6.55 3.96 1.81
C THR A 67 -5.75 4.37 0.59
N ILE A 68 -5.14 3.41 -0.12
CA ILE A 68 -4.44 3.67 -1.37
C ILE A 68 -5.41 4.23 -2.42
N LYS A 69 -6.57 3.61 -2.62
CA LYS A 69 -7.59 4.08 -3.58
C LYS A 69 -8.14 5.48 -3.27
N GLN A 70 -8.18 5.89 -1.99
CA GLN A 70 -8.55 7.26 -1.62
C GLN A 70 -7.55 8.29 -2.12
N HIS A 71 -6.25 7.95 -2.11
CA HIS A 71 -5.19 8.85 -2.56
C HIS A 71 -4.93 8.72 -4.06
N ALA A 72 -4.92 7.49 -4.59
CA ALA A 72 -4.66 7.13 -5.97
C ALA A 72 -5.80 6.24 -6.51
N PRO A 73 -6.94 6.83 -6.93
CA PRO A 73 -8.10 6.09 -7.42
C PRO A 73 -7.85 5.33 -8.72
N GLU A 74 -6.78 5.64 -9.44
CA GLU A 74 -6.31 4.87 -10.60
C GLU A 74 -5.83 3.46 -10.25
N ILE A 75 -5.47 3.20 -8.99
CA ILE A 75 -5.02 1.89 -8.55
C ILE A 75 -6.20 0.92 -8.46
N GLU A 76 -6.13 -0.17 -9.21
CA GLU A 76 -7.18 -1.19 -9.24
C GLU A 76 -6.98 -2.24 -8.14
N LYS A 77 -5.72 -2.60 -7.84
CA LYS A 77 -5.41 -3.74 -6.98
C LYS A 77 -4.11 -3.56 -6.20
N VAL A 78 -4.09 -4.10 -4.98
CA VAL A 78 -2.88 -4.24 -4.17
C VAL A 78 -2.45 -5.71 -4.13
N VAL A 79 -1.19 -5.95 -4.47
CA VAL A 79 -0.56 -7.26 -4.48
C VAL A 79 0.48 -7.29 -3.37
N ASN A 80 0.37 -8.26 -2.47
CA ASN A 80 1.42 -8.50 -1.52
C ASN A 80 2.45 -9.45 -2.15
N VAL A 81 3.71 -9.04 -2.15
CA VAL A 81 4.85 -9.87 -2.56
C VAL A 81 5.55 -10.39 -1.29
N GLU A 82 5.84 -11.70 -1.25
CA GLU A 82 6.57 -12.37 -0.16
C GLU A 82 8.10 -12.28 -0.37
#